data_AF-A0A4Q2Z106-F1
#
_entry.id   AF-A0A4Q2Z106-F1
#
_cell.length_a   1.000
_cell.length_b   1.000
_cell.length_c   1.000
_cell.angle_alpha   90.00
_cell.angle_beta   90.00
_cell.angle_gamma   90.00
#
_symmetry.space_group_name_H-M   'P 1'
#
loop_
_entity.id
_entity.type
_entity.pdbx_description
1 polymer ?
#
loop_
_entity_poly.entity_id
_entity_poly.type
_entity_poly.pdbx_seq_one_letter_code
_entity_poly.pdbx_strand_id
1 'polypeptide(L)' 'MAILIDENTKLLVQGITGSFGARHASLSLAYGTKLVAGVTPGKGGQKFENVVPIFDTVSQAVNETGATASAIFV' A
#
# COMPACT_ATOMS: atom_id res chain seq x y z
N MET A 1 14.58 -17.47 7.54
CA MET A 1 13.93 -17.04 8.79
C MET A 1 13.89 -15.52 8.77
N ALA A 2 12.69 -14.93 8.71
CA ALA A 2 12.51 -13.50 8.76
C ALA A 2 12.38 -13.01 10.20
N ILE A 3 12.67 -11.73 10.47
CA ILE A 3 12.56 -11.14 11.82
C ILE A 3 11.24 -10.37 11.99
N LEU A 4 10.93 -9.44 11.08
CA LEU A 4 9.78 -8.54 11.20
C LEU A 4 8.74 -8.72 10.10
N ILE A 5 9.20 -8.91 8.85
CA ILE A 5 8.34 -9.01 7.67
C ILE A 5 8.73 -10.20 6.82
N ASP A 6 7.73 -10.82 6.20
CA ASP A 6 7.83 -12.02 5.40
C ASP A 6 6.88 -11.96 4.19
N GLU A 7 6.79 -13.04 3.42
CA GLU A 7 5.89 -13.17 2.28
C GLU A 7 4.39 -13.10 2.64
N ASN A 8 4.03 -13.16 3.92
CA ASN A 8 2.65 -13.04 4.40
C ASN A 8 2.29 -11.62 4.87
N THR A 9 3.29 -10.77 5.02
CA THR A 9 3.10 -9.38 5.44
C THR A 9 2.28 -8.61 4.41
N LYS A 10 1.13 -8.08 4.83
CA LYS A 10 0.25 -7.27 4.00
C LYS A 10 0.64 -5.80 4.14
N LEU A 11 1.26 -5.26 3.10
CA LEU A 11 1.75 -3.90 3.07
C LEU A 11 0.68 -2.94 2.57
N LEU A 12 0.53 -1.78 3.23
CA LEU A 12 -0.06 -0.60 2.62
C LEU A 12 0.99 0.50 2.39
N VAL A 13 0.73 1.39 1.43
CA VAL A 13 1.61 2.55 1.15
C VAL A 13 0.84 3.85 1.37
N GLN A 14 1.32 4.68 2.30
CA GLN A 14 0.85 6.05 2.49
C GLN A 14 1.61 7.00 1.55
N GLY A 15 0.89 7.85 0.82
CA GLY A 15 1.49 8.68 -0.24
C GLY A 15 1.68 7.93 -1.55
N ILE A 16 0.92 6.85 -1.79
CA ILE A 16 1.06 5.98 -2.97
C ILE A 16 0.93 6.72 -4.31
N THR A 17 0.23 7.84 -4.35
CA THR A 17 0.04 8.62 -5.58
C THR A 17 1.06 9.73 -5.78
N GLY A 18 2.00 9.91 -4.83
CA GLY A 18 3.16 10.79 -4.98
C GLY A 18 4.24 10.14 -5.87
N SER A 19 5.20 10.92 -6.36
CA SER A 19 6.24 10.45 -7.29
C SER A 19 7.08 9.29 -6.71
N PHE A 20 7.55 9.43 -5.47
CA PHE A 20 8.32 8.39 -4.78
C PHE A 20 7.45 7.22 -4.33
N GLY A 21 6.28 7.49 -3.73
CA GLY A 21 5.35 6.46 -3.28
C GLY A 21 4.89 5.56 -4.43
N ALA A 22 4.55 6.14 -5.58
CA ALA A 22 4.18 5.40 -6.78
C ALA A 22 5.33 4.52 -7.26
N ARG A 23 6.53 5.08 -7.40
CA ARG A 23 7.72 4.34 -7.86
C ARG A 23 8.02 3.13 -6.97
N HIS A 24 8.03 3.30 -5.64
CA HIS A 24 8.32 2.21 -4.72
C HIS A 24 7.17 1.21 -4.60
N ALA A 25 5.92 1.64 -4.80
CA ALA A 25 4.77 0.75 -4.89
C ALA A 25 4.85 -0.16 -6.13
N SER A 26 5.15 0.38 -7.31
CA SER A 26 5.37 -0.42 -8.54
C SER A 26 6.49 -1.44 -8.35
N LEU A 27 7.63 -1.02 -7.79
CA LEU A 27 8.76 -1.91 -7.51
C LEU A 27 8.39 -3.01 -6.50
N SER A 28 7.61 -2.68 -5.48
CA SER A 28 7.13 -3.64 -4.48
C SER A 28 6.21 -4.69 -5.10
N LEU A 29 5.28 -4.27 -5.98
CA LEU A 29 4.43 -5.19 -6.73
C LEU A 29 5.25 -6.09 -7.65
N ALA A 30 6.20 -5.53 -8.41
CA ALA A 30 7.07 -6.28 -9.29
C ALA A 30 7.95 -7.31 -8.54
N TYR A 31 8.33 -7.00 -7.30
CA TYR A 31 9.08 -7.91 -6.44
C TYR A 31 8.22 -9.03 -5.83
N GLY A 32 6.90 -8.92 -5.88
CA GLY A 32 5.97 -9.90 -5.28
C GLY A 32 5.56 -9.56 -3.84
N THR A 33 5.84 -8.36 -3.35
CA THR A 33 5.32 -7.88 -2.06
C THR A 33 3.79 -7.86 -2.11
N LYS A 34 3.13 -8.33 -1.05
CA LYS A 34 1.67 -8.24 -0.89
C LYS A 34 1.24 -6.80 -0.57
N LEU A 35 1.33 -5.91 -1.57
CA LEU A 35 0.82 -4.55 -1.49
C LEU A 35 -0.70 -4.56 -1.63
N VAL A 36 -1.41 -4.47 -0.50
CA VAL A 36 -2.87 -4.65 -0.43
C VAL A 36 -3.65 -3.34 -0.48
N ALA A 37 -3.02 -2.21 -0.15
CA ALA A 37 -3.70 -0.92 -0.12
C ALA A 37 -2.75 0.26 -0.36
N GLY A 38 -3.31 1.34 -0.87
CA GLY A 38 -2.71 2.65 -0.91
C GLY A 38 -3.53 3.67 -0.13
N VAL A 39 -2.89 4.70 0.42
CA VAL A 39 -3.59 5.81 1.08
C VAL A 39 -3.14 7.14 0.48
N THR A 40 -4.11 7.95 0.04
CA THR A 40 -3.91 9.36 -0.29
C THR A 40 -5.23 10.09 -0.02
N PRO A 41 -5.30 10.98 0.97
CA PRO A 41 -6.51 11.75 1.25
C PRO A 41 -7.00 12.51 0.01
N GLY A 42 -8.30 12.41 -0.27
CA GLY A 42 -8.96 12.99 -1.44
C GLY A 42 -8.89 12.13 -2.72
N LYS A 43 -8.29 10.94 -2.66
CA LYS A 43 -8.17 10.01 -3.79
C LYS A 43 -8.75 8.62 -3.49
N GLY A 44 -9.51 8.47 -2.41
CA GLY A 44 -10.24 7.25 -2.12
C GLY A 44 -11.12 6.77 -3.28
N GLY A 45 -11.24 5.45 -3.45
CA GLY A 45 -12.02 4.81 -4.50
C GLY A 45 -11.28 4.63 -5.84
N GLN A 46 -10.10 5.25 -6.00
CA GLN A 46 -9.22 5.00 -7.13
C GLN A 46 -8.45 3.68 -6.95
N LYS A 47 -7.75 3.26 -8.01
CA LYS A 47 -6.81 2.13 -7.96
C LYS A 47 -5.44 2.55 -8.46
N PHE A 48 -4.40 2.17 -7.73
CA PHE A 48 -3.02 2.24 -8.19
C PHE A 48 -2.74 1.08 -9.15
N GLU A 49 -2.25 1.40 -10.35
CA GLU A 49 -1.99 0.45 -11.44
C GLU A 49 -3.17 -0.49 -11.75
N ASN A 50 -4.41 -0.05 -11.52
CA ASN A 50 -5.65 -0.84 -11.66
C ASN A 50 -5.77 -2.08 -10.75
N VAL A 51 -4.80 -2.33 -9.87
CA VAL A 51 -4.77 -3.52 -9.00
C VAL A 51 -4.99 -3.16 -7.54
N VAL A 52 -4.29 -2.14 -7.02
CA VAL A 52 -4.27 -1.84 -5.57
C VAL A 52 -5.30 -0.76 -5.23
N PRO A 53 -6.29 -1.02 -4.36
CA PRO A 53 -7.27 -0.01 -3.97
C PRO A 53 -6.63 1.15 -3.18
N ILE A 54 -7.09 2.37 -3.46
CA ILE A 54 -6.67 3.59 -2.76
C ILE A 54 -7.78 4.05 -1.83
N PHE A 55 -7.42 4.40 -0.61
CA PHE A 55 -8.32 4.87 0.45
C PHE A 55 -7.96 6.29 0.90
N ASP A 56 -8.93 7.00 1.46
CA ASP A 56 -8.70 8.31 2.06
C ASP A 56 -8.02 8.22 3.43
N THR A 57 -8.28 7.14 4.17
CA THR A 57 -7.75 6.95 5.52
C THR A 57 -7.08 5.59 5.71
N VAL A 58 -6.09 5.55 6.59
CA VAL A 58 -5.43 4.29 7.00
C VAL A 58 -6.42 3.35 7.69
N SER A 59 -7.32 3.89 8.51
CA SER A 59 -8.35 3.10 9.21
C SER A 59 -9.23 2.32 8.24
N GLN A 60 -9.73 2.97 7.17
CA GLN A 60 -10.49 2.28 6.12
C GLN A 60 -9.65 1.23 5.41
N ALA A 61 -8.43 1.59 4.98
CA ALA A 61 -7.52 0.67 4.30
C ALA A 61 -7.25 -0.61 5.12
N VAL A 62 -6.99 -0.46 6.43
CA VAL A 62 -6.74 -1.59 7.33
C VAL A 62 -8.01 -2.43 7.51
N ASN A 63 -9.16 -1.81 7.73
CA ASN A 63 -10.42 -2.53 7.93
C ASN A 63 -10.82 -3.36 6.69
N GLU A 64 -10.58 -2.85 5.49
CA GLU A 64 -10.98 -3.53 4.24
C GLU A 64 -9.97 -4.60 3.77
N THR A 65 -8.68 -4.41 4.06
CA THR A 65 -7.62 -5.26 3.46
C THR A 65 -6.88 -6.13 4.49
N GLY A 66 -6.98 -5.77 5.77
CA GLY A 66 -6.21 -6.39 6.85
C GLY A 66 -4.72 -6.13 6.75
N ALA A 67 -4.31 -4.97 6.20
CA ALA A 67 -2.91 -4.57 6.16
C ALA A 67 -2.28 -4.58 7.56
N THR A 68 -1.05 -5.10 7.65
CA THR A 68 -0.31 -5.28 8.92
C THR A 68 0.96 -4.45 8.99
N ALA A 69 1.39 -3.87 7.87
CA ALA A 69 2.55 -2.98 7.79
C ALA A 69 2.25 -1.78 6.89
N SER A 70 2.94 -0.66 7.12
CA SER A 70 2.81 0.56 6.33
C SER A 70 4.18 1.10 5.94
N ALA A 71 4.37 1.43 4.66
CA ALA A 71 5.48 2.26 4.20
C ALA A 71 4.96 3.68 3.91
N ILE A 72 5.72 4.69 4.33
CA ILE A 72 5.25 6.09 4.34
C ILE A 72 6.14 6.93 3.41
N PHE A 73 5.53 7.55 2.40
CA PHE A 73 6.16 8.43 1.42
C PHE A 73 5.33 9.73 1.25
N VAL A 74 5.24 10.53 2.32
CA VAL A 74 4.58 11.86 2.33
C VAL A 74 5.57 13.00 2.17
#